data_AF-X0T1R5-F1
#
_entry.id   AF-X0T1R5-F1
#
_cell.length_a   1.000
_cell.length_b   1.000
_cell.length_c   1.000
_cell.angle_alpha   90.00
_cell.angle_beta   90.00
_cell.angle_gamma   90.00
#
_symmetry.space_group_name_H-M   'P 1'
#
loop_
_entity.id
_entity.type
_entity.pdbx_description
1 polymer ?
#
loop_
_entity_poly.entity_id
_entity_poly.type
_entity_poly.pdbx_seq_one_letter_code
_entity_poly.pdbx_strand_id
1 'polypeptide(L)'
;RPEFALVEISESRLREAISLCNRERELLREISLMRKSEPVPVSGKDFVALNHGSLLADKKFMVDILESVYNELKKQAVPSDQGPRILLTGSTLALGDYRILDIIEESGGVVVIEEFAEGIK
;
A
#
# COMPACT_ATOMS: atom_id res chain seq x y z
N ARG A 1 7.74 30.36 -21.89
CA ARG A 1 7.45 29.36 -20.85
C ARG A 1 8.05 28.05 -21.33
N PRO A 2 8.95 27.38 -20.60
CA PRO A 2 9.41 26.08 -21.03
C PRO A 2 8.22 25.11 -20.87
N GLU A 3 7.71 24.59 -21.98
CA GLU A 3 6.75 23.50 -21.99
C GLU A 3 7.51 22.22 -21.62
N PHE A 4 7.42 21.80 -20.36
CA PHE A 4 8.14 20.65 -19.83
C PHE A 4 7.71 19.30 -20.45
N ALA A 5 6.54 19.24 -21.09
CA ALA A 5 6.03 18.06 -21.76
C ALA A 5 5.83 18.35 -23.25
N LEU A 6 6.49 17.58 -24.11
CA LEU A 6 6.32 17.61 -25.58
C LEU A 6 5.02 16.92 -26.04
N VAL A 7 4.10 16.66 -25.11
CA VAL A 7 2.92 15.82 -25.33
C VAL A 7 1.69 16.57 -24.87
N GLU A 8 0.66 16.60 -25.72
CA GLU A 8 -0.62 17.22 -25.38
C GLU A 8 -1.34 16.41 -24.30
N ILE A 9 -1.79 17.11 -23.24
CA ILE A 9 -2.63 16.54 -22.20
C ILE A 9 -4.08 16.59 -22.69
N SER A 10 -4.52 15.54 -23.38
CA SER A 10 -5.91 15.43 -23.83
C SER A 10 -6.84 15.09 -22.67
N GLU A 11 -8.12 15.43 -22.83
CA GLU A 11 -9.16 15.07 -21.85
C GLU A 11 -9.25 13.56 -21.62
N SER A 12 -9.11 12.76 -22.68
CA SER A 12 -9.13 11.29 -22.59
C SER A 12 -7.99 10.74 -21.75
N ARG A 13 -6.76 11.23 -21.96
CA ARG A 13 -5.57 10.80 -21.21
C ARG A 13 -5.64 11.22 -19.75
N LEU A 14 -6.19 12.41 -19.48
CA LEU A 14 -6.42 12.88 -18.12
C LEU A 14 -7.43 11.98 -17.39
N ARG A 15 -8.55 11.64 -18.05
CA ARG A 15 -9.56 10.73 -17.48
C ARG A 15 -8.99 9.35 -17.19
N GLU A 16 -8.19 8.79 -18.09
CA GLU A 16 -7.51 7.51 -17.90
C GLU A 16 -6.56 7.54 -16.68
N ALA A 17 -5.73 8.58 -16.58
CA ALA A 17 -4.81 8.74 -15.45
C ALA A 17 -5.55 8.88 -14.10
N ILE A 18 -6.68 9.59 -14.08
CA ILE A 18 -7.55 9.69 -12.88
C ILE A 18 -8.10 8.31 -12.50
N SER A 19 -8.61 7.55 -13.46
CA SER A 19 -9.14 6.21 -13.22
C SER A 19 -8.09 5.27 -12.65
N LEU A 20 -6.88 5.26 -13.21
CA LEU A 20 -5.76 4.45 -12.70
C LEU A 20 -5.37 4.84 -11.27
N CYS A 21 -5.19 6.14 -11.01
CA CYS A 21 -4.87 6.62 -9.67
C CYS A 21 -5.96 6.27 -8.63
N ASN A 22 -7.23 6.36 -9.01
CA ASN A 22 -8.33 6.02 -8.12
C ASN A 22 -8.39 4.52 -7.84
N ARG A 23 -8.14 3.69 -8.86
CA ARG A 23 -8.13 2.24 -8.70
C ARG A 23 -6.98 1.77 -7.79
N GLU A 24 -5.79 2.35 -7.96
CA GLU A 24 -4.65 2.08 -7.06
C GLU A 24 -5.00 2.42 -5.59
N ARG A 25 -5.58 3.60 -5.35
CA ARG A 25 -5.98 4.03 -3.99
C ARG A 25 -7.06 3.12 -3.39
N GLU A 26 -8.02 2.70 -4.20
CA GLU A 26 -9.06 1.76 -3.78
C GLU A 26 -8.46 0.42 -3.36
N LEU A 27 -7.58 -0.16 -4.18
CA LEU A 27 -6.95 -1.45 -3.89
C LEU A 27 -6.06 -1.40 -2.65
N LEU A 28 -5.21 -0.37 -2.51
CA LEU A 28 -4.39 -0.20 -1.29
C LEU A 28 -5.27 -0.08 -0.04
N ARG A 29 -6.38 0.66 -0.13
CA ARG A 29 -7.35 0.77 0.96
C ARG A 29 -8.01 -0.57 1.27
N GLU A 30 -8.46 -1.31 0.26
CA GLU A 30 -9.09 -2.62 0.46
C GLU A 30 -8.12 -3.60 1.14
N ILE A 31 -6.88 -3.69 0.64
CA ILE A 31 -5.83 -4.53 1.24
C ILE A 31 -5.54 -4.10 2.68
N SER A 32 -5.45 -2.78 2.96
CA SER A 32 -5.27 -2.27 4.32
C SER A 32 -6.41 -2.72 5.24
N LEU A 33 -7.66 -2.60 4.79
CA LEU A 33 -8.86 -2.97 5.55
C LEU A 33 -8.99 -4.47 5.78
N MET A 34 -8.47 -5.32 4.89
CA MET A 34 -8.44 -6.77 5.11
C MET A 34 -7.64 -7.13 6.37
N ARG A 35 -6.66 -6.31 6.78
CA ARG A 35 -5.90 -6.53 8.03
C ARG A 35 -6.70 -6.30 9.32
N LYS A 36 -7.99 -5.89 9.22
CA LYS A 36 -8.92 -5.91 10.35
C LYS A 36 -9.34 -7.32 10.77
N SER A 37 -9.22 -8.32 9.89
CA SER A 37 -9.57 -9.70 10.21
C SER A 37 -8.58 -10.34 11.18
N GLU A 38 -9.00 -11.48 11.72
CA GLU A 38 -8.17 -12.44 12.43
C GLU A 38 -8.38 -13.80 11.76
N PRO A 39 -7.36 -14.40 11.13
CA PRO A 39 -5.98 -13.95 11.01
C PRO A 39 -5.79 -12.68 10.16
N VAL A 40 -4.64 -12.01 10.33
CA VAL A 40 -4.21 -10.89 9.47
C VAL A 40 -3.62 -11.47 8.17
N PRO A 41 -4.12 -11.09 6.98
CA PRO A 41 -3.75 -11.78 5.74
C PRO A 41 -2.44 -11.29 5.11
N VAL A 42 -1.91 -10.14 5.53
CA VAL A 42 -0.65 -9.56 5.03
C VAL A 42 0.05 -8.79 6.15
N SER A 43 1.38 -8.93 6.25
CA SER A 43 2.18 -8.25 7.28
C SER A 43 2.15 -6.73 7.10
N GLY A 44 2.43 -5.99 8.18
CA GLY A 44 2.59 -4.53 8.09
C GLY A 44 3.77 -4.16 7.19
N LYS A 45 4.88 -4.90 7.29
CA LYS A 45 6.05 -4.73 6.45
C LYS A 45 5.75 -4.87 4.95
N ASP A 46 5.05 -5.93 4.56
CA ASP A 46 4.70 -6.15 3.14
C ASP A 46 3.72 -5.09 2.65
N PHE A 47 2.76 -4.67 3.47
CA PHE A 47 1.84 -3.60 3.12
C PHE A 47 2.54 -2.25 2.91
N VAL A 48 3.50 -1.90 3.77
CA VAL A 48 4.32 -0.70 3.60
C VAL A 48 5.17 -0.80 2.32
N ALA A 49 5.74 -1.98 2.03
CA ALA A 49 6.50 -2.20 0.80
C ALA A 49 5.64 -2.01 -0.46
N LEU A 50 4.37 -2.46 -0.45
CA LEU A 50 3.42 -2.21 -1.54
C LEU A 50 3.13 -0.71 -1.73
N ASN A 51 2.95 0.04 -0.65
CA ASN A 51 2.76 1.49 -0.72
C ASN A 51 4.00 2.19 -1.29
N HIS A 52 5.20 1.83 -0.83
CA HIS A 52 6.42 2.41 -1.38
C HIS A 52 6.62 2.05 -2.86
N GLY A 53 6.26 0.83 -3.26
CA GLY A 53 6.27 0.42 -4.66
C GLY A 53 5.36 1.28 -5.56
N SER A 54 4.19 1.69 -5.05
CA SER A 54 3.22 2.49 -5.81
C SER A 54 3.68 3.92 -6.13
N LEU A 55 4.66 4.42 -5.38
CA LEU A 55 5.33 5.70 -5.64
C LEU A 55 6.34 5.63 -6.79
N LEU A 56 6.86 4.43 -7.10
CA LEU A 56 7.92 4.23 -8.08
C LEU A 56 7.41 3.64 -9.41
N ALA A 57 6.40 2.78 -9.33
CA ALA A 57 5.88 2.04 -10.48
C ALA A 57 5.00 2.90 -11.39
N ASP A 58 4.95 2.52 -12.68
CA ASP A 58 3.88 2.97 -13.58
C ASP A 58 2.51 2.59 -13.01
N LYS A 59 1.52 3.48 -13.15
CA LYS A 59 0.21 3.33 -12.52
C LYS A 59 -0.57 2.13 -13.03
N LYS A 60 -0.47 1.81 -14.33
CA LYS A 60 -1.16 0.63 -14.87
C LYS A 60 -0.51 -0.64 -14.34
N PHE A 61 0.81 -0.70 -14.38
CA PHE A 61 1.55 -1.84 -13.82
C PHE A 61 1.26 -2.05 -12.33
N MET A 62 1.24 -0.98 -11.54
CA MET A 62 0.95 -1.08 -10.10
C MET A 62 -0.47 -1.58 -9.83
N VAL A 63 -1.46 -1.09 -10.59
CA VAL A 63 -2.85 -1.57 -10.47
C VAL A 63 -2.92 -3.08 -10.74
N ASP A 64 -2.29 -3.56 -11.81
CA ASP A 64 -2.30 -5.00 -12.15
C ASP A 64 -1.68 -5.85 -11.02
N ILE A 65 -0.57 -5.39 -10.41
CA ILE A 65 0.07 -6.05 -9.26
C ILE A 65 -0.86 -6.05 -8.04
N LEU A 66 -1.45 -4.91 -7.69
CA LEU A 66 -2.35 -4.79 -6.54
C LEU A 66 -3.60 -5.65 -6.70
N GLU A 67 -4.15 -5.78 -7.91
CA GLU A 67 -5.26 -6.68 -8.19
C GLU A 67 -4.87 -8.16 -8.00
N SER A 68 -3.67 -8.54 -8.43
CA SER A 68 -3.15 -9.90 -8.18
C SER A 68 -3.04 -10.17 -6.68
N VAL A 69 -2.38 -9.28 -5.94
CA VAL A 69 -2.20 -9.39 -4.49
C VAL A 69 -3.55 -9.45 -3.77
N TYR A 70 -4.48 -8.55 -4.07
CA TYR A 70 -5.81 -8.54 -3.46
C TYR A 70 -6.57 -9.85 -3.68
N ASN A 71 -6.50 -10.41 -4.89
CA ASN A 71 -7.15 -11.69 -5.21
C ASN A 71 -6.48 -12.89 -4.54
N GLU A 72 -5.17 -12.85 -4.32
CA GLU A 72 -4.43 -13.87 -3.57
C GLU A 72 -4.80 -13.83 -2.08
N LEU A 73 -4.81 -12.63 -1.48
CA LEU A 73 -5.17 -12.43 -0.08
C LEU A 73 -6.60 -12.88 0.23
N LYS A 74 -7.53 -12.79 -0.73
CA LYS A 74 -8.91 -13.31 -0.56
C LYS A 74 -8.98 -14.84 -0.47
N LYS A 75 -8.01 -15.55 -1.04
CA LYS A 75 -8.00 -17.01 -1.13
C LYS A 75 -7.21 -17.65 0.01
N GLN A 76 -6.31 -16.90 0.65
CA GLN A 76 -5.45 -17.41 1.69
C GLN A 76 -6.08 -17.25 3.08
N ALA A 77 -6.00 -18.32 3.87
CA ALA A 77 -6.00 -18.22 5.33
C ALA A 77 -4.53 -18.24 5.76
N VAL A 78 -3.88 -17.07 5.80
CA VAL A 78 -2.51 -16.98 6.31
C VAL A 78 -2.54 -17.26 7.82
N PRO A 79 -1.57 -18.00 8.40
CA PRO A 79 -1.49 -18.16 9.85
C PRO A 79 -1.47 -16.80 10.55
N SER A 80 -2.24 -16.63 11.63
CA SER A 80 -2.21 -15.38 12.39
C SER A 80 -0.91 -15.29 13.17
N ASP A 81 -0.22 -14.17 13.06
CA ASP A 81 0.67 -13.75 14.13
C ASP A 81 -0.21 -13.39 15.33
N GLN A 82 0.04 -14.06 16.46
CA GLN A 82 -0.65 -13.86 17.72
C GLN A 82 0.10 -12.77 18.49
N GLY A 83 -0.46 -11.56 18.53
CA GLY A 83 0.24 -10.41 19.10
C GLY A 83 -0.62 -9.17 19.31
N PRO A 84 -0.17 -8.20 20.12
CA PRO A 84 -0.83 -6.91 20.24
C PRO A 84 -0.90 -6.21 18.88
N ARG A 85 -2.10 -5.76 18.52
CA ARG A 85 -2.39 -5.04 17.27
C ARG A 85 -1.97 -3.57 17.41
N ILE A 86 -1.12 -3.10 16.50
CA ILE A 86 -0.46 -1.79 16.59
C ILE A 86 -0.91 -0.89 15.43
N LEU A 87 -1.20 0.36 15.78
CA LEU A 87 -1.23 1.50 14.84
C LEU A 87 0.17 2.12 14.84
N LEU A 88 0.81 2.14 13.67
CA LEU A 88 2.07 2.85 13.47
C LEU A 88 1.80 4.19 12.80
N THR A 89 2.09 5.31 13.47
CA THR A 89 1.80 6.65 12.95
C THR A 89 2.99 7.59 13.10
N GLY A 90 3.14 8.52 12.17
CA GLY A 90 4.18 9.53 12.17
C GLY A 90 4.10 10.46 10.96
N SER A 91 5.10 11.32 10.79
CA SER A 91 5.15 12.23 9.64
C SER A 91 5.41 11.48 8.34
N THR A 92 6.48 10.69 8.31
CA THR A 92 7.08 10.12 7.09
C THR A 92 7.70 8.79 7.48
N LEU A 93 7.49 7.76 6.67
CA LEU A 93 8.12 6.45 6.79
C LEU A 93 8.85 6.22 5.48
N ALA A 94 10.10 6.65 5.37
CA ALA A 94 10.78 6.68 4.09
C ALA A 94 11.06 5.27 3.55
N LEU A 95 11.25 5.17 2.23
CA LEU A 95 11.76 3.95 1.60
C LEU A 95 13.11 3.54 2.25
N GLY A 96 13.09 2.46 3.03
CA GLY A 96 14.24 1.96 3.77
C GLY A 96 14.10 2.03 5.30
N ASP A 97 13.13 2.78 5.83
CA ASP A 97 12.86 2.90 7.27
C ASP A 97 12.12 1.68 7.85
N TYR A 98 12.38 0.49 7.30
CA TYR A 98 11.70 -0.75 7.67
C TYR A 98 12.12 -1.31 9.03
N ARG A 99 13.23 -0.79 9.61
CA ARG A 99 13.76 -1.31 10.88
C ARG A 99 12.75 -1.18 12.02
N ILE A 100 11.87 -0.17 12.01
CA ILE A 100 10.83 -0.03 13.03
C ILE A 100 9.79 -1.15 12.93
N LEU A 101 9.42 -1.56 11.71
CA LEU A 101 8.49 -2.67 11.46
C LEU A 101 9.12 -3.98 11.94
N ASP A 102 10.39 -4.21 11.60
CA ASP A 102 11.15 -5.39 12.03
C ASP A 102 11.18 -5.49 13.56
N ILE A 103 11.50 -4.41 14.27
CA ILE A 103 11.58 -4.41 15.74
C ILE A 103 10.21 -4.74 16.36
N ILE A 104 9.13 -4.21 15.81
CA ILE A 104 7.77 -4.47 16.29
C ILE A 104 7.41 -5.94 16.11
N GLU A 105 7.62 -6.48 14.91
CA GLU A 105 7.30 -7.87 14.56
C GLU A 105 8.19 -8.86 15.33
N GLU A 106 9.50 -8.61 15.43
CA GLU A 106 10.46 -9.38 16.26
C GLU A 106 10.05 -9.40 17.75
N SER A 107 9.35 -8.37 18.22
CA SER A 107 8.83 -8.27 19.59
C SER A 107 7.44 -8.92 19.77
N GLY A 108 6.90 -9.55 18.72
CA GLY A 108 5.59 -10.19 18.71
C GLY A 108 4.42 -9.23 18.52
N GLY A 109 4.65 -7.97 18.15
CA GLY A 109 3.60 -7.03 17.79
C GLY A 109 3.17 -7.19 16.33
N VAL A 110 1.92 -6.84 16.03
CA VAL A 110 1.38 -6.93 14.65
C VAL A 110 0.91 -5.55 14.21
N VAL A 111 1.61 -4.95 13.23
CA VAL A 111 1.18 -3.68 12.64
C VAL A 111 0.02 -3.94 11.67
N VAL A 112 -1.15 -3.43 12.01
CA VAL A 112 -2.40 -3.69 11.26
C VAL A 112 -2.96 -2.46 10.58
N ILE A 113 -2.42 -1.28 10.89
CA ILE A 113 -2.79 0.00 10.32
C ILE A 113 -1.63 0.98 10.48
N GLU A 114 -1.46 1.83 9.48
CA GLU A 114 -0.45 2.88 9.46
C GLU A 114 -1.09 4.20 9.07
N GLU A 115 -0.58 5.30 9.62
CA GLU A 115 -1.00 6.65 9.25
C GLU A 115 0.24 7.53 9.08
N PHE A 116 0.52 7.89 7.83
CA PHE A 116 1.67 8.69 7.44
C PHE A 116 1.29 9.67 6.31
N ALA A 117 2.00 10.80 6.23
CA ALA A 117 1.71 11.87 5.26
C ALA A 117 1.93 11.46 3.79
N GLU A 118 2.59 10.33 3.55
CA GLU A 118 2.90 9.79 2.21
C GLU A 118 1.72 9.10 1.52
N GLY A 119 0.55 9.06 2.16
CA GLY A 119 -0.66 8.48 1.59
C GLY A 119 -1.01 7.09 2.12
N ILE A 120 -0.23 6.58 3.08
CA ILE A 120 -0.55 5.38 3.85
C ILE A 120 -1.59 5.77 4.90
N LYS A 121 -2.83 5.30 4.73
CA LYS A 121 -4.01 5.65 5.53
C LYS A 121 -5.00 4.49 5.67
#